data_AF-A0A7S3I8R6-F1
#
_entry.id   AF-A0A7S3I8R6-F1
#
_cell.length_a   1.000
_cell.length_b   1.000
_cell.length_c   1.000
_cell.angle_alpha   90.00
_cell.angle_beta   90.00
_cell.angle_gamma   90.00
#
_symmetry.space_group_name_H-M   'P 1'
#
loop_
_entity.id
_entity.type
_entity.pdbx_description
1 polymer ?
#
loop_
_entity_poly.entity_id
_entity_poly.type
_entity_poly.pdbx_seq_one_letter_code
_entity_poly.pdbx_strand_id
1 'polypeptide(L)'
;LGSADSTEILNFCLGALFAFLTATTPLFLALLLHKNKQRIFSSDQSFNKSIRTLLEEFREEPGVSGLMYHPLFCLRRLVLVVELFYLEGVLQAATGAVLSLGMLVYLLKYLPFEGKLLNALNVIGEIIIFICWLLLLFSSFEFSDSANDVIAWVIISITVLFLVCSYLVYIVMTIVRKLKHKQQNIAQVQPVTSNESKQNPELSPSSEQLFVPVPLAYDHNTPRTIKSHSASTLSPPSPRH
;
A
#
# COMPACT_ATOMS: atom_id res chain seq x y z
N LEU A 1 22.01 24.50 -38.08
CA LEU A 1 20.57 24.75 -37.83
C LEU A 1 19.72 23.47 -37.78
N GLY A 2 20.29 22.24 -37.70
CA GLY A 2 19.48 21.00 -37.79
C GLY A 2 19.33 20.15 -36.51
N SER A 3 20.17 20.35 -35.49
CA SER A 3 20.21 19.48 -34.29
C SER A 3 19.67 20.14 -33.01
N ALA A 4 19.75 21.47 -32.90
CA ALA A 4 19.23 22.21 -31.75
C ALA A 4 17.69 22.19 -31.74
N ASP A 5 17.08 22.53 -32.88
CA ASP A 5 15.63 22.60 -33.05
C ASP A 5 14.92 21.26 -32.79
N SER A 6 15.54 20.14 -33.19
CA SER A 6 14.96 18.80 -32.96
C SER A 6 14.99 18.38 -31.50
N THR A 7 15.99 18.82 -30.74
CA THR A 7 16.10 18.55 -29.30
C THR A 7 15.07 19.37 -28.51
N GLU A 8 14.85 20.63 -28.90
CA GLU A 8 13.83 21.49 -28.29
C GLU A 8 12.41 20.94 -28.52
N ILE A 9 12.10 20.54 -29.77
CA ILE A 9 10.81 19.93 -30.12
C ILE A 9 10.60 18.62 -29.34
N LEU A 10 11.63 17.77 -29.24
CA LEU A 10 11.56 16.53 -28.48
C LEU A 10 11.28 16.80 -26.99
N ASN A 11 12.01 17.74 -26.38
CA ASN A 11 11.82 18.11 -24.98
C ASN A 11 10.42 18.67 -24.72
N PHE A 12 9.90 19.49 -25.62
CA PHE A 12 8.53 19.99 -25.56
C PHE A 12 7.50 18.86 -25.64
N CYS A 13 7.63 17.95 -26.60
CA CYS A 13 6.75 16.80 -26.75
C CYS A 13 6.79 15.86 -25.54
N LEU A 14 7.98 15.57 -25.02
CA LEU A 14 8.16 14.78 -23.80
C LEU A 14 7.51 15.47 -22.59
N GLY A 15 7.75 16.77 -22.42
CA GLY A 15 7.14 17.57 -21.36
C GLY A 15 5.61 17.54 -21.43
N ALA A 16 5.05 17.75 -22.63
CA ALA A 16 3.61 17.69 -22.85
C ALA A 16 3.03 16.30 -22.58
N LEU A 17 3.72 15.23 -23.00
CA LEU A 17 3.31 13.85 -22.71
C LEU A 17 3.30 13.57 -21.21
N PHE A 18 4.37 13.93 -20.48
CA PHE A 18 4.45 13.74 -19.03
C PHE A 18 3.42 14.59 -18.28
N ALA A 19 3.18 15.82 -18.71
CA ALA A 19 2.13 16.68 -18.14
C ALA A 19 0.75 16.04 -18.33
N PHE A 20 0.45 15.56 -19.54
CA PHE A 20 -0.82 14.86 -19.82
C PHE A 20 -0.99 13.59 -19.01
N LEU A 21 0.05 12.74 -18.93
CA LEU A 21 0.02 11.52 -18.12
C LEU A 21 -0.21 11.84 -16.64
N THR A 22 0.49 12.85 -16.11
CA THR A 22 0.38 13.26 -14.71
C THR A 22 -1.02 13.82 -14.39
N ALA A 23 -1.60 14.62 -15.30
CA ALA A 23 -2.94 15.18 -15.13
C ALA A 23 -4.06 14.14 -15.25
N THR A 24 -3.91 13.18 -16.17
CA THR A 24 -4.94 12.15 -16.42
C THR A 24 -4.91 10.99 -15.45
N THR A 25 -3.75 10.66 -14.87
CA THR A 25 -3.59 9.56 -13.91
C THR A 25 -4.56 9.62 -12.71
N PRO A 26 -4.70 10.73 -11.95
CA PRO A 26 -5.63 10.77 -10.81
C PRO A 26 -7.09 10.60 -11.24
N LEU A 27 -7.49 11.17 -12.38
CA LEU A 27 -8.84 11.06 -12.92
C LEU A 27 -9.14 9.64 -13.38
N PHE A 28 -8.21 9.03 -14.11
CA PHE A 28 -8.33 7.65 -14.57
C PHE A 28 -8.41 6.68 -13.37
N LEU A 29 -7.56 6.87 -12.36
CA LEU A 29 -7.57 6.06 -11.15
C LEU A 29 -8.88 6.22 -10.37
N ALA A 30 -9.36 7.44 -10.18
CA ALA A 30 -10.65 7.71 -9.54
C ALA A 30 -11.81 7.05 -10.30
N LEU A 31 -11.84 7.19 -11.64
CA LEU A 31 -12.88 6.58 -12.48
C LEU A 31 -12.82 5.05 -12.45
N LEU A 32 -11.62 4.46 -12.50
CA LEU A 32 -11.42 3.02 -12.45
C LEU A 32 -11.91 2.47 -11.11
N LEU A 33 -11.53 3.10 -10.01
CA LEU A 33 -11.95 2.71 -8.66
C LEU A 33 -13.46 2.89 -8.47
N HIS A 34 -14.04 3.97 -8.99
CA HIS A 34 -15.48 4.23 -8.89
C HIS A 34 -16.30 3.21 -9.71
N LYS A 35 -15.93 2.99 -10.98
CA LYS A 35 -16.64 2.05 -11.88
C LYS A 35 -16.52 0.60 -11.41
N ASN A 36 -15.37 0.21 -10.89
CA ASN A 36 -15.12 -1.16 -10.46
C ASN A 36 -15.39 -1.39 -8.97
N LYS A 37 -15.95 -0.42 -8.24
CA LYS A 37 -16.22 -0.53 -6.80
C LYS A 37 -16.95 -1.83 -6.46
N GLN A 38 -18.05 -2.13 -7.15
CA GLN A 38 -18.84 -3.34 -6.89
C GLN A 38 -18.06 -4.62 -7.22
N ARG A 39 -17.18 -4.58 -8.23
CA ARG A 39 -16.40 -5.73 -8.67
C ARG A 39 -15.21 -6.01 -7.76
N ILE A 40 -14.58 -4.98 -7.19
CA ILE A 40 -13.47 -5.10 -6.23
C ILE A 40 -13.93 -5.84 -4.97
N PHE A 41 -15.17 -5.58 -4.52
CA PHE A 41 -15.78 -6.29 -3.39
C PHE A 41 -16.45 -7.61 -3.76
N SER A 42 -16.51 -7.96 -5.06
CA SER A 42 -17.02 -9.26 -5.51
C SER A 42 -15.91 -10.30 -5.54
N SER A 43 -16.24 -11.57 -5.27
CA SER A 43 -15.31 -12.71 -5.13
C SER A 43 -14.63 -13.16 -6.45
N ASP A 44 -14.51 -12.28 -7.45
CA ASP A 44 -14.02 -12.63 -8.79
C ASP A 44 -12.47 -12.67 -8.82
N GLN A 45 -11.89 -13.87 -8.84
CA GLN A 45 -10.52 -14.12 -8.33
C GLN A 45 -9.36 -13.58 -9.19
N SER A 46 -9.56 -13.42 -10.51
CA SER A 46 -8.47 -13.08 -11.46
C SER A 46 -8.22 -11.58 -11.62
N PHE A 47 -9.28 -10.78 -11.80
CA PHE A 47 -9.22 -9.32 -11.86
C PHE A 47 -8.81 -8.73 -10.50
N ASN A 48 -9.23 -9.38 -9.42
CA ASN A 48 -8.97 -8.92 -8.08
C ASN A 48 -7.48 -9.02 -7.75
N LYS A 49 -6.71 -9.99 -8.26
CA LYS A 49 -5.32 -10.17 -7.80
C LYS A 49 -4.40 -8.96 -7.99
N SER A 50 -4.39 -8.31 -9.16
CA SER A 50 -3.52 -7.15 -9.44
C SER A 50 -4.00 -5.86 -8.78
N ILE A 51 -5.31 -5.62 -8.79
CA ILE A 51 -5.90 -4.43 -8.15
C ILE A 51 -5.87 -4.57 -6.63
N ARG A 52 -6.03 -5.79 -6.11
CA ARG A 52 -5.90 -6.11 -4.69
C ARG A 52 -4.48 -5.86 -4.23
N THR A 53 -3.44 -6.24 -4.95
CA THR A 53 -2.06 -5.88 -4.54
C THR A 53 -1.82 -4.37 -4.42
N LEU A 54 -2.53 -3.54 -5.19
CA LEU A 54 -2.49 -2.07 -5.04
C LEU A 54 -3.33 -1.57 -3.88
N LEU A 55 -4.32 -2.35 -3.45
CA LEU A 55 -5.30 -1.99 -2.43
C LEU A 55 -5.09 -2.69 -1.08
N GLU A 56 -4.17 -3.67 -1.03
CA GLU A 56 -3.86 -4.51 0.13
C GLU A 56 -3.24 -3.68 1.26
N GLU A 57 -2.76 -2.48 0.96
CA GLU A 57 -2.26 -1.52 1.95
C GLU A 57 -3.39 -0.78 2.69
N PHE A 58 -4.61 -0.76 2.13
CA PHE A 58 -5.77 -0.11 2.72
C PHE A 58 -6.60 -1.09 3.53
N ARG A 59 -7.18 -0.56 4.60
CA ARG A 59 -8.07 -1.32 5.46
C ARG A 59 -9.28 -1.79 4.64
N GLU A 60 -9.57 -3.10 4.65
CA GLU A 60 -10.77 -3.72 4.04
C GLU A 60 -12.08 -3.31 4.78
N GLU A 61 -12.18 -2.09 5.28
CA GLU A 61 -13.46 -1.57 5.78
C GLU A 61 -14.34 -1.21 4.57
N PRO A 62 -15.67 -1.44 4.64
CA PRO A 62 -16.62 -1.25 3.53
C PRO A 62 -16.82 0.24 3.11
N GLY A 63 -15.92 1.14 3.51
CA GLY A 63 -15.94 2.55 3.20
C GLY A 63 -15.17 2.90 1.92
N VAL A 64 -15.82 3.65 1.03
CA VAL A 64 -15.19 4.22 -0.20
C VAL A 64 -14.02 5.16 0.13
N SER A 65 -13.97 5.68 1.36
CA SER A 65 -13.01 6.72 1.73
C SER A 65 -11.57 6.23 1.69
N GLY A 66 -11.25 5.03 2.19
CA GLY A 66 -9.88 4.51 2.12
C GLY A 66 -9.38 4.40 0.67
N LEU A 67 -10.26 3.98 -0.23
CA LEU A 67 -10.01 3.79 -1.66
C LEU A 67 -9.68 5.10 -2.39
N MET A 68 -10.23 6.23 -1.93
CA MET A 68 -10.01 7.54 -2.55
C MET A 68 -8.69 8.20 -2.15
N TYR A 69 -7.93 7.62 -1.20
CA TYR A 69 -6.67 8.19 -0.76
C TYR A 69 -5.65 8.35 -1.90
N HIS A 70 -5.46 7.32 -2.73
CA HIS A 70 -4.49 7.40 -3.84
C HIS A 70 -4.85 8.48 -4.87
N PRO A 71 -6.09 8.53 -5.42
CA PRO A 71 -6.50 9.64 -6.28
C PRO A 71 -6.32 11.01 -5.63
N LEU A 72 -6.69 11.18 -4.36
CA LEU A 72 -6.54 12.45 -3.64
C LEU A 72 -5.07 12.84 -3.46
N PHE A 73 -4.21 11.88 -3.15
CA PHE A 73 -2.78 12.10 -3.02
C PHE A 73 -2.14 12.51 -4.35
N CYS A 74 -2.50 11.84 -5.44
CA CYS A 74 -2.06 12.21 -6.79
C CYS A 74 -2.59 13.60 -7.19
N LEU A 75 -3.86 13.91 -6.90
CA LEU A 75 -4.45 15.20 -7.17
C LEU A 75 -3.74 16.32 -6.40
N ARG A 76 -3.46 16.13 -5.11
CA ARG A 76 -2.67 17.09 -4.34
C ARG A 76 -1.30 17.34 -4.98
N ARG A 77 -0.59 16.29 -5.38
CA ARG A 77 0.72 16.45 -6.04
C ARG A 77 0.61 17.25 -7.33
N LEU A 78 -0.44 17.02 -8.12
CA LEU A 78 -0.71 17.82 -9.31
C LEU A 78 -0.92 19.29 -8.96
N VAL A 79 -1.73 19.59 -7.93
CA VAL A 79 -1.96 20.98 -7.49
C VAL A 79 -0.67 21.63 -7.02
N LEU A 80 0.18 20.94 -6.23
CA LEU A 80 1.47 21.48 -5.78
C LEU A 80 2.44 21.75 -6.94
N VAL A 81 2.42 20.92 -8.00
CA VAL A 81 3.22 21.17 -9.19
C VAL A 81 2.72 22.40 -9.92
N VAL A 82 1.41 22.53 -10.11
CA VAL A 82 0.80 23.73 -10.71
C VAL A 82 1.14 24.96 -9.86
N GLU A 83 1.01 24.88 -8.54
CA GLU A 83 1.37 25.93 -7.60
C GLU A 83 2.82 26.40 -7.80
N LEU A 84 3.77 25.48 -7.96
CA LEU A 84 5.19 25.80 -8.18
C LEU A 84 5.45 26.60 -9.47
N PHE A 85 4.61 26.45 -10.50
CA PHE A 85 4.77 27.18 -11.77
C PHE A 85 4.01 28.50 -11.83
N TYR A 86 2.89 28.61 -11.12
CA TYR A 86 1.96 29.74 -11.26
C TYR A 86 1.88 30.65 -10.03
N LEU A 87 2.28 30.17 -8.86
CA LEU A 87 2.27 30.92 -7.61
C LEU A 87 3.70 31.14 -7.12
N GLU A 88 3.95 32.31 -6.55
CA GLU A 88 5.25 32.66 -5.97
C GLU A 88 5.08 33.22 -4.56
N GLY A 89 6.14 33.10 -3.75
CA GLY A 89 6.25 33.72 -2.43
C GLY A 89 5.18 33.27 -1.44
N VAL A 90 4.54 34.24 -0.79
CA VAL A 90 3.58 34.02 0.30
C VAL A 90 2.38 33.18 -0.16
N LEU A 91 1.87 33.41 -1.38
CA LEU A 91 0.68 32.73 -1.87
C LEU A 91 0.94 31.25 -2.16
N GLN A 92 2.14 30.94 -2.67
CA GLN A 92 2.63 29.57 -2.82
C GLN A 92 2.68 28.90 -1.45
N ALA A 93 3.47 29.44 -0.52
CA ALA A 93 3.63 28.84 0.81
C ALA A 93 2.30 28.66 1.58
N ALA A 94 1.39 29.63 1.46
CA ALA A 94 0.06 29.56 2.08
C ALA A 94 -0.82 28.45 1.45
N THR A 95 -0.81 28.32 0.13
CA THR A 95 -1.58 27.28 -0.58
C THR A 95 -1.05 25.89 -0.25
N GLY A 96 0.27 25.73 -0.26
CA GLY A 96 0.93 24.49 0.17
C GLY A 96 0.59 24.10 1.61
N ALA A 97 0.59 25.07 2.54
CA ALA A 97 0.20 24.85 3.93
C ALA A 97 -1.26 24.39 4.07
N VAL A 98 -2.20 25.04 3.36
CA VAL A 98 -3.62 24.67 3.37
C VAL A 98 -3.85 23.27 2.79
N LEU A 99 -3.18 22.93 1.69
CA LEU A 99 -3.25 21.59 1.09
C LEU A 99 -2.70 20.52 2.03
N SER A 100 -1.58 20.79 2.69
CA SER A 100 -1.00 19.91 3.70
C SER A 100 -1.92 19.73 4.91
N LEU A 101 -2.51 20.82 5.41
CA LEU A 101 -3.47 20.75 6.52
C LEU A 101 -4.71 19.92 6.14
N GLY A 102 -5.23 20.11 4.92
CA GLY A 102 -6.35 19.33 4.40
C GLY A 102 -6.05 17.83 4.36
N MET A 103 -4.84 17.46 3.91
CA MET A 103 -4.39 16.06 3.92
C MET A 103 -4.16 15.52 5.33
N LEU A 104 -3.64 16.33 6.24
CA LEU A 104 -3.46 15.93 7.63
C LEU A 104 -4.81 15.63 8.29
N VAL A 105 -5.79 16.51 8.12
CA VAL A 105 -7.16 16.30 8.60
C VAL A 105 -7.77 15.04 7.97
N TYR A 106 -7.54 14.82 6.68
CA TYR A 106 -7.98 13.61 5.99
C TYR A 106 -7.38 12.34 6.61
N LEU A 107 -6.06 12.30 6.82
CA LEU A 107 -5.36 11.16 7.39
C LEU A 107 -5.83 10.86 8.82
N LEU A 108 -6.00 11.91 9.65
CA LEU A 108 -6.47 11.75 11.03
C LEU A 108 -7.93 11.26 11.11
N LYS A 109 -8.80 11.72 10.20
CA LYS A 109 -10.22 11.37 10.20
C LYS A 109 -10.50 9.98 9.62
N TYR A 110 -9.85 9.64 8.51
CA TYR A 110 -10.18 8.43 7.76
C TYR A 110 -9.21 7.28 7.96
N LEU A 111 -8.01 7.53 8.50
CA LEU A 111 -7.01 6.52 8.86
C LEU A 111 -6.92 5.39 7.80
N PRO A 112 -6.60 5.73 6.54
CA PRO A 112 -6.90 4.85 5.39
C PRO A 112 -6.09 3.54 5.39
N PHE A 113 -4.96 3.50 6.10
CA PHE A 113 -4.04 2.37 6.10
C PHE A 113 -4.40 1.29 7.11
N GLU A 114 -4.22 0.03 6.74
CA GLU A 114 -4.46 -1.11 7.64
C GLU A 114 -3.48 -1.14 8.83
N GLY A 115 -2.22 -0.78 8.57
CA GLY A 115 -1.17 -0.75 9.58
C GLY A 115 -1.19 0.54 10.42
N LYS A 116 -1.46 0.43 11.74
CA LYS A 116 -1.36 1.57 12.68
C LYS A 116 -0.02 2.30 12.59
N LEU A 117 1.08 1.56 12.42
CA LEU A 117 2.43 2.13 12.27
C LEU A 117 2.57 2.92 10.96
N LEU A 118 2.09 2.36 9.85
CA LEU A 118 2.17 3.01 8.54
C LEU A 118 1.32 4.28 8.52
N ASN A 119 0.11 4.21 9.10
CA ASN A 119 -0.72 5.39 9.27
C ASN A 119 -0.03 6.45 10.15
N ALA A 120 0.56 6.05 11.27
CA ALA A 120 1.30 6.97 12.14
C ALA A 120 2.49 7.63 11.41
N LEU A 121 3.27 6.87 10.64
CA LEU A 121 4.36 7.42 9.83
C LEU A 121 3.86 8.42 8.78
N ASN A 122 2.74 8.13 8.11
CA ASN A 122 2.15 9.06 7.15
C ASN A 122 1.61 10.33 7.82
N VAL A 123 0.98 10.22 8.99
CA VAL A 123 0.54 11.39 9.78
C VAL A 123 1.75 12.23 10.22
N ILE A 124 2.80 11.61 10.75
CA ILE A 124 4.03 12.30 11.15
C ILE A 124 4.69 12.99 9.95
N GLY A 125 4.78 12.30 8.81
CA GLY A 125 5.31 12.85 7.58
C GLY A 125 4.52 14.08 7.13
N GLU A 126 3.19 14.02 7.22
CA GLU A 126 2.34 15.14 6.84
C GLU A 126 2.46 16.33 7.81
N ILE A 127 2.64 16.08 9.11
CA ILE A 127 2.94 17.12 10.10
C ILE A 127 4.28 17.80 9.75
N ILE A 128 5.30 17.03 9.38
CA ILE A 128 6.60 17.59 9.00
C ILE A 128 6.48 18.45 7.74
N ILE A 129 5.78 17.97 6.71
CA ILE A 129 5.54 18.75 5.48
C ILE A 129 4.79 20.04 5.80
N PHE A 130 3.77 19.97 6.66
CA PHE A 130 3.04 21.15 7.12
C PHE A 130 3.95 22.15 7.83
N ILE A 131 4.83 21.68 8.72
CA ILE A 131 5.84 22.54 9.38
C ILE A 131 6.78 23.17 8.34
N CYS A 132 7.25 22.42 7.34
CA CYS A 132 8.08 22.96 6.27
C CYS A 132 7.37 24.09 5.52
N TRP A 133 6.08 23.92 5.20
CA TRP A 133 5.29 24.99 4.57
C TRP A 133 5.13 26.22 5.47
N LEU A 134 4.94 26.03 6.78
CA LEU A 134 4.90 27.15 7.72
C LEU A 134 6.25 27.88 7.81
N LEU A 135 7.37 27.15 7.77
CA LEU A 135 8.71 27.75 7.75
C LEU A 135 8.95 28.54 6.45
N LEU A 136 8.51 28.02 5.30
CA LEU A 136 8.57 28.76 4.03
C LEU A 136 7.68 30.00 4.04
N LEU A 137 6.48 29.89 4.61
CA LEU A 137 5.56 31.01 4.76
C LEU A 137 6.16 32.09 5.65
N PHE A 138 6.81 31.68 6.75
CA PHE A 138 7.51 32.59 7.65
C PHE A 138 8.70 33.26 6.98
N SER A 139 9.54 32.48 6.28
CA SER A 139 10.69 32.96 5.48
C SER A 139 10.28 33.98 4.42
N SER A 140 9.04 33.91 3.91
CA SER A 140 8.50 34.86 2.94
C SER A 140 8.20 36.26 3.53
N PHE A 141 8.23 36.43 4.86
CA PHE A 141 8.07 37.75 5.50
C PHE A 141 9.44 38.39 5.77
N GLU A 142 9.92 39.21 4.85
CA GLU A 142 11.07 40.15 4.98
C GLU A 142 12.17 39.75 5.99
N PHE A 143 12.75 38.56 5.81
CA PHE A 143 13.96 38.14 6.52
C PHE A 143 15.22 38.53 5.74
N SER A 144 16.35 38.65 6.45
CA SER A 144 17.66 38.80 5.81
C SER A 144 18.00 37.54 5.00
N ASP A 145 18.68 37.69 3.86
CA ASP A 145 19.07 36.57 2.98
C ASP A 145 19.77 35.43 3.73
N SER A 146 20.62 35.77 4.71
CA SER A 146 21.30 34.80 5.56
C SER A 146 20.36 33.92 6.40
N ALA A 147 19.22 34.45 6.85
CA ALA A 147 18.23 33.70 7.60
C ALA A 147 17.43 32.77 6.68
N ASN A 148 17.14 33.20 5.46
CA ASN A 148 16.44 32.38 4.46
C ASN A 148 17.29 31.16 4.06
N ASP A 149 18.60 31.34 3.88
CA ASP A 149 19.52 30.23 3.61
C ASP A 149 19.53 29.20 4.75
N VAL A 150 19.57 29.66 6.00
CA VAL A 150 19.52 28.78 7.17
C VAL A 150 18.20 28.02 7.23
N ILE A 151 17.07 28.69 6.99
CA ILE A 151 15.74 28.04 6.96
C ILE A 151 15.68 26.98 5.86
N ALA A 152 16.20 27.27 4.66
CA ALA A 152 16.25 26.30 3.57
C ALA A 152 17.05 25.05 3.95
N TRP A 153 18.23 25.22 4.56
CA TRP A 153 19.04 24.10 5.06
C TRP A 153 18.35 23.30 6.16
N VAL A 154 17.61 23.97 7.05
CA VAL A 154 16.81 23.30 8.10
C VAL A 154 15.71 22.44 7.46
N ILE A 155 14.97 22.97 6.49
CA ILE A 155 13.92 22.23 5.78
C ILE A 155 14.51 20.99 5.08
N ILE A 156 15.63 21.15 4.37
CA ILE A 156 16.32 20.05 3.70
C ILE A 156 16.74 19.00 4.73
N SER A 157 17.38 19.41 5.83
CA SER A 157 17.87 18.51 6.88
C SER A 157 16.75 17.70 7.52
N ILE A 158 15.66 18.36 7.92
CA ILE A 158 14.50 17.70 8.54
C ILE A 158 13.87 16.69 7.56
N THR A 159 13.72 17.08 6.30
CA THR A 159 13.13 16.23 5.27
C THR A 159 14.00 14.99 5.03
N VAL A 160 15.30 15.16 4.81
CA VAL A 160 16.24 14.06 4.59
C VAL A 160 16.27 13.12 5.80
N LEU A 161 16.35 13.68 7.01
CA LEU A 161 16.35 12.88 8.25
C LEU A 161 15.08 12.04 8.36
N PHE A 162 13.91 12.63 8.11
CA PHE A 162 12.64 11.91 8.14
C PHE A 162 12.57 10.78 7.10
N LEU A 163 13.03 11.03 5.87
CA LEU A 163 13.07 10.01 4.82
C LEU A 163 13.97 8.84 5.22
N VAL A 164 15.18 9.13 5.72
CA VAL A 164 16.12 8.11 6.17
C VAL A 164 15.53 7.31 7.33
N CYS A 165 14.97 7.95 8.34
CA CYS A 165 14.33 7.28 9.47
C CYS A 165 13.15 6.40 9.02
N SER A 166 12.28 6.92 8.15
CA SER A 166 11.13 6.16 7.62
C SER A 166 11.58 4.92 6.84
N TYR A 167 12.63 5.06 6.03
CA TYR A 167 13.21 3.96 5.27
C TYR A 167 13.84 2.89 6.17
N LEU A 168 14.58 3.31 7.20
CA LEU A 168 15.16 2.39 8.18
C LEU A 168 14.07 1.62 8.94
N VAL A 169 13.00 2.29 9.37
CA VAL A 169 11.85 1.64 10.01
C VAL A 169 11.22 0.59 9.09
N TYR A 170 11.07 0.91 7.80
CA TYR A 170 10.56 -0.03 6.80
C TYR A 170 11.46 -1.27 6.64
N ILE A 171 12.78 -1.09 6.57
CA ILE A 171 13.75 -2.21 6.49
C ILE A 171 13.63 -3.10 7.74
N VAL A 172 13.66 -2.50 8.93
CA VAL A 172 13.57 -3.25 10.19
C VAL A 172 12.27 -4.04 10.28
N MET A 173 11.14 -3.42 9.92
CA MET A 173 9.83 -4.09 9.88
C MET A 173 9.83 -5.26 8.89
N THR A 174 10.43 -5.09 7.72
CA THR A 174 10.53 -6.14 6.70
C THR A 174 11.36 -7.32 7.21
N ILE A 175 12.49 -7.06 7.86
CA ILE A 175 13.35 -8.10 8.44
C ILE A 175 12.62 -8.85 9.58
N VAL A 176 11.98 -8.13 10.50
CA VAL A 176 11.24 -8.74 11.62
C VAL A 176 10.07 -9.60 11.12
N ARG A 177 9.34 -9.15 10.10
CA ARG A 177 8.25 -9.94 9.48
C ARG A 177 8.78 -11.23 8.86
N LYS A 178 9.88 -11.16 8.10
CA LYS A 178 10.52 -12.36 7.51
C LYS A 178 11.01 -13.34 8.57
N LEU A 179 11.59 -12.84 9.68
CA LEU A 179 12.04 -13.68 10.80
C LEU A 179 10.88 -14.39 11.50
N LYS A 180 9.77 -13.67 11.79
CA LYS A 180 8.57 -14.26 12.40
C LYS A 180 7.95 -15.35 11.53
N HIS A 181 7.85 -15.12 10.21
CA HIS A 181 7.31 -16.12 9.29
C HIS A 181 8.19 -17.38 9.20
N LYS A 182 9.52 -17.23 9.29
CA LYS A 182 10.45 -18.36 9.33
C LYS A 182 10.27 -19.19 10.60
N GLN A 183 10.04 -18.55 11.76
CA GLN A 183 9.78 -19.25 13.02
C GLN A 183 8.45 -20.03 12.99
N GLN A 184 7.39 -19.46 12.41
CA GLN A 184 6.09 -20.14 12.31
C GLN A 184 6.14 -21.39 11.41
N ASN A 185 6.86 -21.33 10.29
CA ASN A 185 7.03 -22.49 9.41
C ASN A 185 7.89 -23.60 10.04
N ILE A 186 8.85 -23.26 10.90
CA ILE A 186 9.67 -24.27 11.60
C ILE A 186 8.87 -24.94 12.73
N ALA A 187 8.00 -24.21 13.42
CA ALA A 187 7.18 -24.74 14.50
C ALA A 187 6.05 -25.68 14.04
N GLN A 188 5.61 -25.61 12.77
CA GLN A 188 4.58 -26.52 12.22
C GLN A 188 5.13 -27.85 11.66
N VAL A 189 6.45 -28.03 11.55
CA VAL A 189 7.06 -29.25 10.94
C VAL A 189 7.39 -30.34 11.98
N GLN A 190 7.15 -30.12 13.28
CA GLN A 190 7.21 -31.17 14.32
C GLN A 190 5.94 -31.07 15.18
N PRO A 191 5.11 -32.12 15.29
CA PRO A 191 5.52 -33.48 15.66
C PRO A 191 4.80 -34.58 14.85
N VAL A 192 5.50 -35.26 13.94
CA VAL A 192 5.10 -36.63 13.61
C VAL A 192 5.57 -37.49 14.78
N THR A 193 4.65 -37.73 15.71
CA THR A 193 4.81 -38.65 16.81
C THR A 193 5.22 -40.01 16.26
N SER A 194 6.49 -40.36 16.46
CA SER A 194 7.01 -41.72 16.33
C SER A 194 6.36 -42.59 17.39
N ASN A 195 5.09 -42.97 17.20
CA ASN A 195 4.53 -44.14 17.85
C ASN A 195 5.02 -45.37 17.07
N GLU A 196 6.32 -45.64 17.17
CA GLU A 196 6.87 -46.95 16.86
C GLU A 196 6.41 -47.91 17.97
N SER A 197 5.25 -48.50 17.70
CA SER A 197 4.75 -49.69 18.36
C SER A 197 5.88 -50.72 18.42
N LYS A 198 6.30 -51.07 19.65
CA LYS A 198 7.00 -52.31 19.99
C LYS A 198 6.50 -53.46 19.11
N GLN A 199 7.30 -53.88 18.15
CA GLN A 199 7.08 -55.10 17.37
C GLN A 199 8.02 -56.18 17.94
N ASN A 200 7.41 -57.31 18.29
CA ASN A 200 8.07 -58.52 18.77
C ASN A 200 9.20 -59.00 17.84
N PRO A 201 10.23 -59.68 18.37
CA PRO A 201 11.23 -60.34 17.55
C PRO A 201 10.69 -61.71 17.12
N GLU A 202 10.09 -61.83 15.94
CA GLU A 202 9.92 -63.15 15.31
C GLU A 202 9.86 -63.08 13.77
N LEU A 203 10.75 -63.90 13.19
CA LEU A 203 10.86 -64.39 11.82
C LEU A 203 11.16 -63.43 10.65
N SER A 204 12.32 -63.73 10.05
CA SER A 204 12.87 -63.30 8.76
C SER A 204 11.85 -63.27 7.61
N PRO A 205 11.75 -62.18 6.84
CA PRO A 205 10.99 -62.17 5.61
C PRO A 205 11.85 -62.67 4.43
N SER A 206 11.23 -63.56 3.65
CA SER A 206 11.72 -64.06 2.36
C SER A 206 11.87 -62.92 1.34
N SER A 207 12.92 -63.02 0.53
CA SER A 207 13.46 -62.03 -0.42
C SER A 207 12.64 -61.77 -1.69
N GLU A 208 11.33 -62.05 -1.72
CA GLU A 208 10.51 -61.95 -2.95
C GLU A 208 9.61 -60.71 -3.06
N GLN A 209 9.65 -59.76 -2.13
CA GLN A 209 8.79 -58.56 -2.18
C GLN A 209 9.51 -57.25 -2.56
N LEU A 210 10.74 -57.32 -3.11
CA LEU A 210 11.55 -56.13 -3.39
C LEU A 210 11.19 -55.36 -4.68
N PHE A 211 10.14 -55.75 -5.41
CA PHE A 211 9.74 -55.05 -6.64
C PHE A 211 8.21 -54.94 -6.73
N VAL A 212 7.65 -53.97 -6.01
CA VAL A 212 6.34 -53.41 -6.36
C VAL A 212 6.61 -52.08 -7.06
N PRO A 213 6.26 -51.92 -8.35
CA PRO A 213 6.39 -50.64 -9.03
C PRO A 213 5.46 -49.61 -8.37
N VAL A 214 6.04 -48.48 -7.97
CA VAL A 214 5.30 -47.32 -7.46
C VAL A 214 4.42 -46.77 -8.59
N PRO A 215 3.10 -46.70 -8.45
CA PRO A 215 2.25 -46.05 -9.43
C PRO A 215 2.47 -44.53 -9.35
N LEU A 216 3.25 -44.00 -10.29
CA LEU A 216 3.30 -42.56 -10.58
C LEU A 216 2.04 -42.16 -11.36
N ALA A 217 0.91 -42.12 -10.67
CA ALA A 217 -0.31 -41.48 -11.16
C ALA A 217 -0.62 -40.28 -10.26
N TYR A 218 -0.03 -39.14 -10.60
CA TYR A 218 -0.48 -37.85 -10.09
C TYR A 218 -1.78 -37.50 -10.82
N ASP A 219 -2.92 -37.89 -10.23
CA ASP A 219 -4.23 -37.51 -10.73
C ASP A 219 -4.49 -36.04 -10.36
N HIS A 220 -4.17 -35.15 -11.29
CA HIS A 220 -4.29 -33.71 -11.13
C HIS A 220 -5.61 -33.22 -11.72
N ASN A 221 -6.76 -33.79 -11.33
CA ASN A 221 -8.07 -33.22 -11.67
C ASN A 221 -9.20 -33.76 -10.76
N THR A 222 -9.36 -33.21 -9.57
CA THR A 222 -10.68 -33.17 -8.92
C THR A 222 -10.91 -31.81 -8.25
N PRO A 223 -11.83 -30.97 -8.77
CA PRO A 223 -12.28 -29.80 -8.04
C PRO A 223 -13.08 -30.27 -6.82
N ARG A 224 -12.63 -29.90 -5.62
CA ARG A 224 -13.41 -30.07 -4.38
C ARG A 224 -14.70 -29.26 -4.50
N THR A 225 -15.82 -29.93 -4.76
CA THR A 225 -17.16 -29.40 -4.48
C THR A 225 -17.32 -29.28 -2.97
N ILE A 226 -17.16 -28.05 -2.47
CA ILE A 226 -17.53 -27.68 -1.10
C ILE A 226 -19.06 -27.77 -1.03
N LYS A 227 -19.58 -28.83 -0.40
CA LYS A 227 -20.99 -28.90 0.03
C LYS A 227 -21.23 -27.77 1.04
N SER A 228 -21.99 -26.76 0.63
CA SER A 228 -22.56 -25.77 1.54
C SER A 228 -23.59 -26.46 2.43
N HIS A 229 -23.29 -26.57 3.72
CA HIS A 229 -24.31 -26.91 4.70
C HIS A 229 -25.30 -25.74 4.79
N SER A 230 -26.53 -26.01 4.35
CA SER A 230 -27.68 -25.15 4.60
C SER A 230 -27.93 -25.10 6.10
N ALA A 231 -27.83 -23.90 6.69
CA ALA A 231 -28.28 -23.66 8.05
C ALA A 231 -29.80 -23.44 8.04
N SER A 232 -30.52 -24.47 8.47
CA SER A 232 -31.95 -24.44 8.72
C SER A 232 -32.28 -23.55 9.91
N THR A 233 -33.26 -22.66 9.69
CA THR A 233 -34.39 -22.31 10.58
C THR A 233 -34.13 -22.03 12.06
N LEU A 234 -34.41 -20.79 12.47
CA LEU A 234 -35.06 -20.49 13.76
C LEU A 234 -35.88 -19.20 13.61
N SER A 235 -37.17 -19.37 13.34
CA SER A 235 -38.19 -18.33 13.43
C SER A 235 -38.55 -18.05 14.89
N PRO A 236 -38.65 -16.79 15.34
CA PRO A 236 -39.09 -16.45 16.69
C PRO A 236 -40.62 -16.54 16.84
N PRO A 237 -41.13 -16.91 18.02
CA PRO A 237 -42.55 -16.99 18.29
C PRO A 237 -43.19 -15.60 18.43
N SER A 238 -44.38 -15.48 17.84
CA SER A 238 -45.29 -14.34 17.98
C SER A 238 -45.83 -14.24 19.41
N PRO A 239 -45.83 -13.05 20.04
CA PRO A 239 -46.54 -12.85 21.30
C PRO A 239 -48.04 -12.68 21.03
N ARG A 240 -48.85 -13.47 21.76
CA ARG A 240 -50.28 -13.25 21.95
C ARG A 240 -50.49 -12.38 23.20
N HIS A 241 -51.45 -11.47 23.07
CA HIS A 241 -52.10 -10.62 24.08
C HIS A 241 -51.36 -9.36 24.53
#